data_AF-S4Y4F3-F1
#
_entry.id   AF-S4Y4F3-F1
#
_cell.length_a   1.000
_cell.length_b   1.000
_cell.length_c   1.000
_cell.angle_alpha   90.00
_cell.angle_beta   90.00
_cell.angle_gamma   90.00
#
_symmetry.space_group_name_H-M   'P 1'
#
loop_
_entity.id
_entity.type
_entity.pdbx_description
1 polymer ?
#
loop_
_entity_poly.entity_id
_entity_poly.type
_entity_poly.pdbx_seq_one_letter_code
_entity_poly.pdbx_strand_id
1 'polypeptide(L)'
;MLKHLMIEEMVALVSPWVENAQRKRLFLSIPEITGLHPKVVVAHEAVLAVRPSKAGPSAQMSALNDELGRVDVRHDHLARAVCWGIDAHREHCLGADPPERERAAACDQVQAKLFPGGLNILKASPTAEAGNTARIARLLDEEPSIGEFLKGIPAPGKTTLLHTTQRWIKVGKELEAIEHRRDELAAKEKTAPVTKATIAAARSQWFRAVSAVLANLELSDAPAEAIETIRGPVLKASERAGKRYGGTSAGEGASQEEPGEPAVDGSEDEDAGAAGGDLVT
;
A
#
# COMPACT_ATOMS: atom_id res chain seq x y z
N MET A 1 -16.05 7.60 -32.78
CA MET A 1 -15.63 8.54 -31.72
C MET A 1 -14.79 7.82 -30.65
N LEU A 2 -13.83 6.96 -31.04
CA LEU A 2 -13.11 6.06 -30.11
C LEU A 2 -12.06 6.76 -29.23
N LYS A 3 -11.71 8.00 -29.55
CA LYS A 3 -10.61 8.75 -28.93
C LYS A 3 -10.86 9.13 -27.46
N HIS A 4 -12.12 9.09 -27.00
CA HIS A 4 -12.52 9.50 -25.64
C HIS A 4 -12.58 8.34 -24.62
N LEU A 5 -12.25 7.11 -25.04
CA LEU A 5 -12.19 5.97 -24.12
C LEU A 5 -11.01 6.09 -23.17
N MET A 6 -11.20 5.73 -21.90
CA MET A 6 -10.12 5.57 -20.91
C MET A 6 -9.35 4.27 -21.16
N ILE A 7 -8.10 4.15 -20.67
CA ILE A 7 -7.28 2.93 -20.83
C ILE A 7 -8.00 1.68 -20.31
N GLU A 8 -8.66 1.78 -19.17
CA GLU A 8 -9.48 0.71 -18.59
C GLU A 8 -10.59 0.23 -19.53
N GLU A 9 -11.28 1.17 -20.18
CA GLU A 9 -12.34 0.85 -21.15
C GLU A 9 -11.75 0.22 -22.42
N MET A 10 -10.58 0.68 -22.86
CA MET A 10 -9.86 0.11 -24.00
C MET A 10 -9.47 -1.36 -23.76
N VAL A 11 -8.93 -1.66 -22.57
CA VAL A 11 -8.61 -3.04 -22.15
C VAL A 11 -9.88 -3.90 -22.13
N ALA A 12 -10.92 -3.44 -21.43
CA ALA A 12 -12.16 -4.20 -21.26
C ALA A 12 -12.87 -4.54 -22.58
N LEU A 13 -12.76 -3.68 -23.60
CA LEU A 13 -13.37 -3.90 -24.91
C LEU A 13 -12.65 -4.95 -25.75
N VAL A 14 -11.33 -5.09 -25.60
CA VAL A 14 -10.52 -6.00 -26.42
C VAL A 14 -10.25 -7.33 -25.71
N SER A 15 -10.23 -7.37 -24.38
CA SER A 15 -10.09 -8.60 -23.58
C SER A 15 -10.96 -9.75 -24.09
N PRO A 16 -12.26 -9.60 -24.43
CA PRO A 16 -13.06 -10.70 -24.92
C PRO A 16 -12.55 -11.30 -26.25
N TRP A 17 -11.93 -10.51 -27.12
CA TRP A 17 -11.42 -10.98 -28.41
C TRP A 17 -10.11 -11.78 -28.25
N VAL A 18 -9.41 -11.59 -27.14
CA VAL A 18 -8.08 -12.19 -26.87
C VAL A 18 -8.17 -13.33 -25.86
N GLU A 19 -8.89 -13.13 -24.77
CA GLU A 19 -8.87 -13.99 -23.57
C GLU A 19 -10.12 -14.87 -23.44
N ASN A 20 -11.29 -14.41 -23.91
CA ASN A 20 -12.51 -15.20 -23.84
C ASN A 20 -12.58 -16.19 -25.02
N ALA A 21 -12.55 -17.49 -24.73
CA ALA A 21 -12.49 -18.54 -25.74
C ALA A 21 -13.64 -18.50 -26.78
N GLN A 22 -14.88 -18.23 -26.33
CA GLN A 22 -16.04 -18.18 -27.22
C GLN A 22 -15.99 -16.97 -28.15
N ARG A 23 -15.68 -15.79 -27.59
CA ARG A 23 -15.60 -14.53 -28.34
C ARG A 23 -14.39 -14.49 -29.28
N LYS A 24 -13.25 -15.05 -28.85
CA LYS A 24 -12.09 -15.28 -29.71
C LYS A 24 -12.42 -16.20 -30.88
N ARG A 25 -13.12 -17.32 -30.64
CA ARG A 25 -13.54 -18.24 -31.72
C ARG A 25 -14.43 -17.53 -32.73
N LEU A 26 -15.40 -16.73 -32.27
CA LEU A 26 -16.27 -15.94 -33.13
C LEU A 26 -15.49 -14.89 -33.94
N PHE A 27 -14.55 -14.20 -33.32
CA PHE A 27 -13.68 -13.24 -34.01
C PHE A 27 -12.90 -13.93 -35.14
N LEU A 28 -12.33 -15.10 -34.86
CA LEU A 28 -11.53 -15.86 -35.82
C LEU A 28 -12.36 -16.50 -36.95
N SER A 29 -13.67 -16.68 -36.76
CA SER A 29 -14.55 -17.25 -37.78
C SER A 29 -15.00 -16.25 -38.86
N ILE A 30 -14.76 -14.94 -38.68
CA ILE A 30 -15.11 -13.92 -39.67
C ILE A 30 -13.91 -13.67 -40.58
N PRO A 31 -13.97 -14.04 -41.88
CA PRO A 31 -12.82 -13.98 -42.79
C PRO A 31 -12.19 -12.60 -42.91
N GLU A 32 -12.99 -11.54 -42.91
CA GLU A 32 -12.54 -10.16 -43.13
C GLU A 32 -11.70 -9.60 -41.95
N ILE A 33 -11.87 -10.16 -40.74
CA ILE A 33 -11.15 -9.68 -39.54
C ILE A 33 -10.22 -10.70 -38.92
N THR A 34 -10.28 -11.99 -39.28
CA THR A 34 -9.46 -13.04 -38.65
C THR A 34 -7.96 -12.73 -38.73
N GLY A 35 -7.50 -12.21 -39.87
CA GLY A 35 -6.10 -11.79 -40.07
C GLY A 35 -5.65 -10.60 -39.23
N LEU A 36 -6.57 -9.86 -38.62
CA LEU A 36 -6.28 -8.75 -37.70
C LEU A 36 -6.06 -9.22 -36.26
N HIS A 37 -6.38 -10.47 -35.92
CA HIS A 37 -6.30 -10.99 -34.55
C HIS A 37 -4.92 -10.79 -33.91
N PRO A 38 -3.78 -11.08 -34.58
CA PRO A 38 -2.47 -10.81 -33.99
C PRO A 38 -2.25 -9.32 -33.65
N LYS A 39 -2.74 -8.40 -34.48
CA LYS A 39 -2.62 -6.96 -34.23
C LYS A 39 -3.47 -6.51 -33.04
N VAL A 40 -4.64 -7.14 -32.85
CA VAL A 40 -5.51 -6.94 -31.70
C VAL A 40 -4.83 -7.42 -30.41
N VAL A 41 -4.15 -8.57 -30.44
CA VAL A 41 -3.39 -9.08 -29.29
C VAL A 41 -2.29 -8.09 -28.88
N VAL A 42 -1.47 -7.63 -29.84
CA VAL A 42 -0.41 -6.65 -29.52
C VAL A 42 -1.00 -5.33 -29.00
N ALA A 43 -2.11 -4.88 -29.57
CA ALA A 43 -2.81 -3.68 -29.09
C ALA A 43 -3.34 -3.84 -27.66
N HIS A 44 -3.89 -5.01 -27.32
CA HIS A 44 -4.36 -5.37 -25.99
C HIS A 44 -3.23 -5.35 -24.95
N GLU A 45 -2.12 -6.01 -25.26
CA GLU A 45 -0.92 -6.02 -24.42
C GLU A 45 -0.36 -4.60 -24.21
N ALA A 46 -0.34 -3.77 -25.26
CA ALA A 46 0.13 -2.39 -25.17
C ALA A 46 -0.73 -1.53 -24.23
N VAL A 47 -2.06 -1.66 -24.26
CA VAL A 47 -2.93 -0.91 -23.33
C VAL A 47 -2.93 -1.48 -21.92
N LEU A 48 -2.75 -2.79 -21.76
CA LEU A 48 -2.52 -3.44 -20.47
C LEU A 48 -1.24 -2.95 -19.79
N ALA A 49 -0.15 -2.82 -20.55
CA ALA A 49 1.16 -2.41 -20.03
C ALA A 49 1.19 -0.96 -19.52
N VAL A 50 0.32 -0.09 -20.06
CA VAL A 50 0.19 1.32 -19.63
C VAL A 50 -1.00 1.55 -18.69
N ARG A 51 -1.69 0.48 -18.29
CA ARG A 51 -2.78 0.55 -17.32
C ARG A 51 -2.22 1.03 -15.98
N PRO A 52 -2.80 2.07 -15.36
CA PRO A 52 -2.42 2.47 -14.01
C PRO A 52 -2.54 1.26 -13.08
N SER A 53 -1.44 0.81 -12.49
CA SER A 53 -1.40 -0.42 -11.72
C SER A 53 -2.30 -0.33 -10.49
N LYS A 54 -3.38 -1.11 -10.47
CA LYS A 54 -4.06 -1.60 -9.24
C LYS A 54 -3.47 -2.94 -8.76
N ALA A 55 -2.28 -3.31 -9.24
CA ALA A 55 -1.62 -4.54 -8.79
C ALA A 55 -1.16 -4.35 -7.34
N GLY A 56 -1.37 -5.37 -6.49
CA GLY A 56 -0.82 -5.39 -5.13
C GLY A 56 0.71 -5.33 -5.11
N PRO A 57 1.33 -5.44 -3.93
CA PRO A 57 2.79 -5.42 -3.78
C PRO A 57 3.45 -6.38 -4.78
N SER A 58 4.54 -5.97 -5.43
CA SER A 58 5.32 -6.88 -6.27
C SER A 58 5.81 -8.09 -5.46
N ALA A 59 6.17 -9.20 -6.12
CA ALA A 59 6.73 -10.36 -5.43
C ALA A 59 7.99 -10.00 -4.62
N GLN A 60 8.79 -9.03 -5.11
CA GLN A 60 9.96 -8.52 -4.39
C GLN A 60 9.55 -7.70 -3.16
N MET A 61 8.54 -6.84 -3.28
CA MET A 61 7.98 -6.09 -2.15
C MET A 61 7.37 -7.03 -1.10
N SER A 62 6.66 -8.07 -1.53
CA SER A 62 6.13 -9.12 -0.64
C SER A 62 7.24 -9.84 0.12
N ALA A 63 8.32 -10.25 -0.58
CA ALA A 63 9.45 -10.91 0.05
C ALA A 63 10.15 -10.02 1.09
N LEU A 64 10.28 -8.71 0.82
CA LEU A 64 10.82 -7.75 1.79
C LEU A 64 9.90 -7.59 3.01
N ASN A 65 8.58 -7.56 2.82
CA ASN A 65 7.62 -7.50 3.93
C ASN A 65 7.67 -8.78 4.79
N ASP A 66 7.82 -9.95 4.17
CA ASP A 66 7.98 -11.23 4.88
C ASP A 66 9.32 -11.33 5.62
N GLU A 67 10.39 -10.77 5.05
CA GLU A 67 11.68 -10.61 5.72
C GLU A 67 11.54 -9.67 6.92
N LEU A 68 10.95 -8.50 6.72
CA LEU A 68 10.72 -7.50 7.76
C LEU A 68 9.96 -8.09 8.96
N GLY A 69 8.82 -8.75 8.71
CA GLY A 69 8.02 -9.34 9.78
C GLY A 69 8.76 -10.41 10.59
N ARG A 70 9.62 -11.22 9.96
CA ARG A 70 10.44 -12.21 10.69
C ARG A 70 11.53 -11.55 11.54
N VAL A 71 12.14 -10.49 11.03
CA VAL A 71 13.20 -9.75 11.72
C VAL A 71 12.62 -8.96 12.88
N ASP A 72 11.46 -8.35 12.69
CA ASP A 72 10.67 -7.60 13.68
C ASP A 72 10.28 -8.47 14.88
N VAL A 73 9.67 -9.65 14.63
CA VAL A 73 9.35 -10.61 15.70
C VAL A 73 10.58 -10.98 16.53
N ARG A 74 11.72 -11.19 15.87
CA ARG A 74 12.98 -11.53 16.54
C ARG A 74 13.55 -10.34 17.32
N HIS A 75 13.48 -9.13 16.78
CA HIS A 75 13.83 -7.89 17.47
C HIS A 75 13.04 -7.77 18.78
N ASP A 76 11.72 -7.97 18.68
CA ASP A 76 10.79 -7.91 19.78
C ASP A 76 11.10 -8.89 20.90
N HIS A 77 11.35 -10.15 20.55
CA HIS A 77 11.72 -11.17 21.53
C HIS A 77 13.05 -10.84 22.23
N LEU A 78 14.02 -10.26 21.51
CA LEU A 78 15.29 -9.88 22.10
C LEU A 78 15.14 -8.68 23.05
N ALA A 79 14.36 -7.67 22.68
CA ALA A 79 14.06 -6.54 23.56
C ALA A 79 13.37 -6.99 24.86
N ARG A 80 12.37 -7.88 24.75
CA ARG A 80 11.69 -8.48 25.92
C ARG A 80 12.66 -9.31 26.76
N ALA A 81 13.52 -10.10 26.14
CA ALA A 81 14.52 -10.91 26.85
C ALA A 81 15.50 -10.04 27.64
N VAL A 82 15.92 -8.89 27.10
CA VAL A 82 16.78 -7.94 27.84
C VAL A 82 16.00 -7.31 28.99
N CYS A 83 14.80 -6.77 28.73
CA CYS A 83 13.98 -6.11 29.73
C CYS A 83 13.66 -7.05 30.91
N TRP A 84 13.04 -8.20 30.62
CA TRP A 84 12.69 -9.17 31.65
C TRP A 84 13.90 -9.86 32.28
N GLY A 85 15.04 -9.94 31.56
CA GLY A 85 16.28 -10.44 32.12
C GLY A 85 16.83 -9.54 33.22
N ILE A 86 16.68 -8.22 33.09
CA ILE A 86 17.04 -7.26 34.14
C ILE A 86 16.07 -7.39 35.33
N ASP A 87 14.76 -7.44 35.07
CA ASP A 87 13.75 -7.64 36.12
C ASP A 87 13.98 -8.94 36.91
N ALA A 88 14.23 -10.06 36.21
CA ALA A 88 14.50 -11.33 36.86
C ALA A 88 15.78 -11.29 37.71
N HIS A 89 16.85 -10.66 37.19
CA HIS A 89 18.10 -10.50 37.95
C HIS A 89 17.91 -9.65 39.20
N ARG A 90 17.09 -8.59 39.09
CA ARG A 90 16.70 -7.73 40.23
C ARG A 90 16.02 -8.53 41.33
N GLU A 91 15.03 -9.34 40.99
CA GLU A 91 14.29 -10.17 41.97
C GLU A 91 15.20 -11.23 42.60
N HIS A 92 16.13 -11.81 41.85
CA HIS A 92 17.15 -12.71 42.41
C HIS A 92 18.06 -12.01 43.43
N CYS A 93 18.50 -10.78 43.17
CA CYS A 93 19.30 -10.00 44.12
C CYS A 93 18.54 -9.70 45.41
N LEU A 94 17.24 -9.37 45.31
CA LEU A 94 16.40 -9.10 46.48
C LEU A 94 16.08 -10.37 47.28
N GLY A 95 16.01 -11.52 46.62
CA GLY A 95 15.79 -12.83 47.24
C GLY A 95 17.04 -13.51 47.81
N ALA A 96 18.23 -12.91 47.64
CA ALA A 96 19.47 -13.41 48.23
C ALA A 96 19.48 -13.26 49.77
N ASP A 97 20.35 -14.02 50.44
CA ASP A 97 20.56 -13.93 51.90
C ASP A 97 22.05 -13.72 52.22
N PRO A 98 22.47 -12.50 52.63
CA PRO A 98 21.64 -11.30 52.77
C PRO A 98 21.23 -10.68 51.41
N PRO A 99 20.14 -9.90 51.34
CA PRO A 99 19.69 -9.27 50.10
C PRO A 99 20.72 -8.30 49.49
N GLU A 100 20.99 -8.44 48.20
CA GLU A 100 21.90 -7.59 47.42
C GLU A 100 21.22 -6.31 46.94
N ARG A 101 20.82 -5.44 47.87
CA ARG A 101 19.99 -4.24 47.59
C ARG A 101 20.63 -3.25 46.60
N GLU A 102 21.95 -3.05 46.68
CA GLU A 102 22.66 -2.15 45.77
C GLU A 102 22.62 -2.65 44.32
N ARG A 103 22.78 -3.96 44.13
CA ARG A 103 22.72 -4.58 42.81
C ARG A 103 21.32 -4.58 42.23
N ALA A 104 20.29 -4.75 43.07
CA ALA A 104 18.90 -4.56 42.67
C ALA A 104 18.62 -3.12 42.23
N ALA A 105 19.10 -2.10 42.96
CA ALA A 105 18.97 -0.70 42.56
C ALA A 105 19.70 -0.37 41.24
N ALA A 106 20.84 -1.01 40.97
CA ALA A 106 21.53 -0.90 39.68
C ALA A 106 20.70 -1.47 38.53
N CYS A 107 19.90 -2.53 38.76
CA CYS A 107 18.95 -3.04 37.75
C CYS A 107 17.93 -1.96 37.38
N ASP A 108 17.32 -1.30 38.37
CA ASP A 108 16.33 -0.23 38.16
C ASP A 108 16.91 0.92 37.32
N GLN A 109 18.15 1.33 37.61
CA GLN A 109 18.85 2.39 36.87
C GLN A 109 19.13 1.99 35.41
N VAL A 110 19.67 0.78 35.20
CA VAL A 110 19.96 0.28 33.85
C VAL A 110 18.68 0.12 33.04
N GLN A 111 17.61 -0.37 33.66
CA GLN A 111 16.30 -0.54 33.02
C GLN A 111 15.71 0.80 32.58
N ALA A 112 15.74 1.83 33.43
CA ALA A 112 15.26 3.16 33.09
C ALA A 112 16.02 3.79 31.90
N LYS A 113 17.32 3.51 31.76
CA LYS A 113 18.15 4.03 30.65
C LYS A 113 17.92 3.27 29.34
N LEU A 114 17.82 1.94 29.41
CA LEU A 114 17.60 1.09 28.24
C LEU A 114 16.15 1.19 27.73
N PHE A 115 15.18 1.25 28.64
CA PHE A 115 13.74 1.23 28.37
C PHE A 115 13.00 2.38 29.06
N PRO A 116 13.27 3.66 28.70
CA PRO A 116 12.66 4.82 29.38
C PRO A 116 11.12 4.86 29.26
N GLY A 117 10.56 4.29 28.19
CA GLY A 117 9.11 4.11 28.00
C GLY A 117 8.64 2.68 28.23
N GLY A 118 9.46 1.84 28.89
CA GLY A 118 9.25 0.40 28.98
C GLY A 118 9.26 -0.27 27.60
N LEU A 119 8.46 -1.33 27.45
CA LEU A 119 8.32 -2.09 26.20
C LEU A 119 7.42 -1.41 25.15
N ASN A 120 7.03 -0.14 25.34
CA ASN A 120 6.31 0.60 24.29
C ASN A 120 7.14 0.80 23.02
N ILE A 121 8.46 0.64 23.11
CA ILE A 121 9.37 0.65 21.95
C ILE A 121 9.03 -0.43 20.90
N LEU A 122 8.31 -1.49 21.28
CA LEU A 122 7.90 -2.60 20.40
C LEU A 122 6.62 -2.31 19.61
N LYS A 123 6.02 -1.14 19.83
CA LYS A 123 4.85 -0.66 19.08
C LYS A 123 5.26 0.42 18.07
N ALA A 124 6.56 0.67 17.94
CA ALA A 124 7.09 1.73 17.10
C ALA A 124 7.13 1.27 15.65
N SER A 125 7.33 2.22 14.72
CA SER A 125 7.62 1.84 13.34
C SER A 125 9.01 1.19 13.26
N PRO A 126 9.29 0.32 12.26
CA PRO A 126 10.60 -0.31 12.12
C PRO A 126 11.77 0.70 12.08
N THR A 127 11.57 1.86 11.44
CA THR A 127 12.54 2.96 11.46
C THR A 127 12.80 3.50 12.87
N ALA A 128 11.75 3.64 13.68
CA ALA A 128 11.88 4.11 15.06
C ALA A 128 12.51 3.03 15.97
N GLU A 129 12.25 1.76 15.73
CA GLU A 129 12.92 0.64 16.42
C GLU A 129 14.42 0.58 16.13
N ALA A 130 14.80 0.75 14.86
CA ALA A 130 16.20 0.93 14.46
C ALA A 130 16.84 2.14 15.16
N GLY A 131 16.13 3.28 15.22
CA GLY A 131 16.59 4.46 15.96
C GLY A 131 16.80 4.20 17.45
N ASN A 132 15.90 3.45 18.09
CA ASN A 132 15.98 3.09 19.50
C ASN A 132 17.19 2.19 19.78
N THR A 133 17.43 1.19 18.95
CA THR A 133 18.59 0.29 19.10
C THR A 133 19.91 1.01 18.80
N ALA A 134 19.93 1.97 17.87
CA ALA A 134 21.07 2.85 17.65
C ALA A 134 21.37 3.74 18.87
N ARG A 135 20.33 4.31 19.50
CA ARG A 135 20.47 5.04 20.77
C ARG A 135 21.07 4.17 21.86
N ILE A 136 20.63 2.91 21.97
CA ILE A 136 21.15 1.98 22.97
C ILE A 136 22.61 1.61 22.69
N ALA A 137 22.98 1.38 21.43
CA ALA A 137 24.38 1.16 21.06
C ALA A 137 25.26 2.33 21.51
N ARG A 138 24.83 3.56 21.20
CA ARG A 138 25.52 4.78 21.63
C ARG A 138 25.59 4.91 23.15
N LEU A 139 24.51 4.59 23.86
CA LEU A 139 24.49 4.60 25.33
C LEU A 139 25.52 3.62 25.93
N LEU A 140 25.70 2.43 25.34
CA LEU A 140 26.71 1.47 25.80
C LEU A 140 28.14 1.95 25.55
N ASP A 141 28.36 2.75 24.51
CA ASP A 141 29.66 3.38 24.23
C ASP A 141 29.93 4.56 25.18
N GLU A 142 28.91 5.40 25.45
CA GLU A 142 29.00 6.57 26.32
C GLU A 142 29.04 6.20 27.81
N GLU A 143 28.39 5.10 28.19
CA GLU A 143 28.34 4.59 29.57
C GLU A 143 28.75 3.09 29.65
N PRO A 144 30.06 2.78 29.57
CA PRO A 144 30.54 1.40 29.57
C PRO A 144 30.17 0.58 30.81
N SER A 145 29.88 1.23 31.94
CA SER A 145 29.44 0.59 33.18
C SER A 145 28.12 -0.17 32.99
N ILE A 146 27.22 0.29 32.11
CA ILE A 146 26.01 -0.43 31.75
C ILE A 146 26.37 -1.75 31.04
N GLY A 147 27.32 -1.70 30.12
CA GLY A 147 27.81 -2.88 29.41
C GLY A 147 28.40 -3.92 30.35
N GLU A 148 29.30 -3.50 31.26
CA GLU A 148 29.90 -4.40 32.25
C GLU A 148 28.86 -4.94 33.25
N PHE A 149 27.85 -4.15 33.62
CA PHE A 149 26.73 -4.63 34.43
C PHE A 149 25.94 -5.74 33.73
N LEU A 150 25.52 -5.52 32.48
CA LEU A 150 24.80 -6.51 31.67
C LEU A 150 25.63 -7.77 31.41
N LYS A 151 26.96 -7.63 31.34
CA LYS A 151 27.88 -8.77 31.22
C LYS A 151 27.94 -9.62 32.49
N GLY A 152 27.66 -9.02 33.65
CA GLY A 152 27.54 -9.72 34.92
C GLY A 152 26.24 -10.51 35.11
N ILE A 153 25.28 -10.42 34.19
CA ILE A 153 23.98 -11.12 34.26
C ILE A 153 24.01 -12.33 33.31
N PRO A 154 23.88 -13.57 33.81
CA PRO A 154 23.84 -14.77 32.98
C PRO A 154 22.61 -14.83 32.05
N ALA A 155 22.80 -15.38 30.86
CA ALA A 155 21.74 -15.68 29.89
C ALA A 155 21.90 -17.11 29.33
N PRO A 156 20.85 -17.71 28.74
CA PRO A 156 20.90 -19.08 28.20
C PRO A 156 22.05 -19.29 27.21
N GLY A 157 22.61 -20.51 27.19
CA GLY A 157 23.66 -20.87 26.21
C GLY A 157 25.07 -20.39 26.57
N LYS A 158 25.37 -20.21 27.87
CA LYS A 158 26.66 -19.69 28.36
C LYS A 158 26.98 -18.28 27.86
N THR A 159 25.94 -17.46 27.68
CA THR A 159 26.08 -16.05 27.29
C THR A 159 25.68 -15.14 28.46
N THR A 160 25.71 -13.84 28.21
CA THR A 160 25.32 -12.81 29.19
C THR A 160 24.21 -11.94 28.62
N LEU A 161 23.56 -11.14 29.46
CA LEU A 161 22.53 -10.23 28.99
C LEU A 161 23.10 -9.18 28.02
N LEU A 162 24.37 -8.81 28.17
CA LEU A 162 25.09 -7.98 27.19
C LEU A 162 25.09 -8.61 25.78
N HIS A 163 25.30 -9.92 25.67
CA HIS A 163 25.24 -10.60 24.37
C HIS A 163 23.85 -10.53 23.75
N THR A 164 22.79 -10.68 24.57
CA THR A 164 21.41 -10.52 24.12
C THR A 164 21.15 -9.09 23.65
N THR A 165 21.63 -8.07 24.37
CA THR A 165 21.54 -6.66 23.98
C THR A 165 22.29 -6.37 22.68
N GLN A 166 23.49 -6.92 22.50
CA GLN A 166 24.24 -6.76 21.24
C GLN A 166 23.53 -7.42 20.06
N ARG A 167 22.92 -8.59 20.27
CA ARG A 167 22.07 -9.23 19.25
C ARG A 167 20.86 -8.37 18.93
N TRP A 168 20.22 -7.79 19.94
CA TRP A 168 19.10 -6.88 19.75
C TRP A 168 19.49 -5.66 18.90
N ILE A 169 20.61 -5.01 19.23
CA ILE A 169 21.17 -3.90 18.43
C ILE A 169 21.44 -4.32 16.99
N LYS A 170 22.05 -5.49 16.79
CA LYS A 170 22.33 -6.00 15.44
C LYS A 170 21.06 -6.20 14.63
N VAL A 171 20.01 -6.77 15.22
CA VAL A 171 18.72 -6.96 14.55
C VAL A 171 18.06 -5.61 14.23
N GLY A 172 18.20 -4.60 15.09
CA GLY A 172 17.76 -3.24 14.78
C GLY A 172 18.41 -2.64 13.52
N LYS A 173 19.70 -2.90 13.31
CA LYS A 173 20.39 -2.53 12.05
C LYS A 173 19.90 -3.34 10.85
N GLU A 174 19.52 -4.60 11.05
CA GLU A 174 18.90 -5.43 10.00
C GLU A 174 17.53 -4.84 9.59
N LEU A 175 16.72 -4.38 10.55
CA LEU A 175 15.44 -3.69 10.27
C LEU A 175 15.66 -2.44 9.42
N GLU A 176 16.60 -1.57 9.81
CA GLU A 176 16.94 -0.36 9.05
C GLU A 176 17.32 -0.67 7.60
N ALA A 177 18.16 -1.69 7.39
CA ALA A 177 18.59 -2.10 6.06
C ALA A 177 17.44 -2.67 5.20
N ILE A 178 16.46 -3.35 5.81
CA ILE A 178 15.26 -3.84 5.10
C ILE A 178 14.35 -2.67 4.73
N GLU A 179 14.11 -1.73 5.65
CA GLU A 179 13.32 -0.53 5.40
C GLU A 179 13.90 0.29 4.25
N HIS A 180 15.22 0.53 4.24
CA HIS A 180 15.88 1.24 3.13
C HIS A 180 15.70 0.51 1.79
N ARG A 181 15.87 -0.82 1.75
CA ARG A 181 15.60 -1.63 0.55
C ARG A 181 14.15 -1.52 0.10
N ARG A 182 13.20 -1.47 1.04
CA ARG A 182 11.77 -1.32 0.75
C ARG A 182 11.47 0.04 0.15
N ASP A 183 12.02 1.11 0.72
CA ASP A 183 11.82 2.47 0.24
C ASP A 183 12.45 2.70 -1.13
N GLU A 184 13.65 2.16 -1.36
CA GLU A 184 14.27 2.14 -2.69
C GLU A 184 13.41 1.41 -3.72
N LEU A 185 12.88 0.23 -3.37
CA LEU A 185 12.05 -0.55 -4.27
C LEU A 185 10.75 0.19 -4.56
N ALA A 186 10.10 0.76 -3.55
CA ALA A 186 8.90 1.57 -3.71
C ALA A 186 9.16 2.80 -4.60
N ALA A 187 10.33 3.45 -4.48
CA ALA A 187 10.72 4.54 -5.35
C ALA A 187 10.95 4.06 -6.81
N LYS A 188 11.63 2.92 -7.00
CA LYS A 188 11.83 2.31 -8.33
C LYS A 188 10.50 1.92 -8.98
N GLU A 189 9.59 1.31 -8.23
CA GLU A 189 8.25 0.92 -8.71
C GLU A 189 7.39 2.14 -9.06
N LYS A 190 7.47 3.23 -8.28
CA LYS A 190 6.79 4.51 -8.58
C LYS A 190 7.38 5.25 -9.79
N THR A 191 8.65 5.05 -10.10
CA THR A 191 9.39 5.76 -11.17
C THR A 191 9.56 4.95 -12.45
N ALA A 192 9.10 3.69 -12.50
CA ALA A 192 8.99 2.92 -13.73
C ALA A 192 8.07 3.67 -14.74
N PRO A 193 8.60 4.21 -15.85
CA PRO A 193 7.90 5.27 -16.56
C PRO A 193 6.89 4.70 -17.56
N VAL A 194 5.61 4.72 -17.19
CA VAL A 194 4.53 4.87 -18.18
C VAL A 194 4.53 6.35 -18.61
N THR A 195 5.36 6.72 -19.60
CA THR A 195 5.43 8.12 -20.05
C THR A 195 4.14 8.54 -20.76
N LYS A 196 3.81 9.84 -20.77
CA LYS A 196 2.70 10.37 -21.60
C LYS A 196 2.82 9.94 -23.07
N ALA A 197 4.05 9.84 -23.59
CA ALA A 197 4.33 9.36 -24.94
C ALA A 197 4.00 7.87 -25.11
N THR A 198 4.35 7.02 -24.13
CA THR A 198 4.02 5.58 -24.13
C THR A 198 2.51 5.35 -24.06
N ILE A 199 1.80 6.13 -23.22
CA ILE A 199 0.33 6.09 -23.15
C ILE A 199 -0.27 6.48 -24.50
N ALA A 200 0.20 7.58 -25.10
CA ALA A 200 -0.29 8.04 -26.39
C ALA A 200 -0.02 7.02 -27.52
N ALA A 201 1.13 6.35 -27.50
CA ALA A 201 1.49 5.30 -28.45
C ALA A 201 0.58 4.07 -28.30
N ALA A 202 0.38 3.58 -27.07
CA ALA A 202 -0.53 2.47 -26.78
C ALA A 202 -1.98 2.77 -27.21
N ARG A 203 -2.49 3.96 -26.87
CA ARG A 203 -3.81 4.44 -27.33
C ARG A 203 -3.92 4.49 -28.85
N SER A 204 -2.88 4.99 -29.53
CA SER A 204 -2.85 5.09 -30.98
C SER A 204 -2.85 3.72 -31.65
N GLN A 205 -2.07 2.78 -31.12
CA GLN A 205 -2.03 1.40 -31.60
C GLN A 205 -3.37 0.69 -31.42
N TRP A 206 -3.97 0.83 -30.24
CA TRP A 206 -5.30 0.32 -29.95
C TRP A 206 -6.35 0.90 -30.90
N PHE A 207 -6.35 2.22 -31.08
CA PHE A 207 -7.28 2.90 -31.98
C PHE A 207 -7.18 2.36 -33.40
N ARG A 208 -5.95 2.22 -33.95
CA ARG A 208 -5.75 1.69 -35.30
C ARG A 208 -6.25 0.25 -35.44
N ALA A 209 -5.94 -0.62 -34.47
CA ALA A 209 -6.36 -2.02 -34.52
C ALA A 209 -7.90 -2.14 -34.47
N VAL A 210 -8.54 -1.46 -33.52
CA VAL A 210 -10.00 -1.51 -33.36
C VAL A 210 -10.72 -0.85 -34.54
N SER A 211 -10.23 0.30 -35.03
CA SER A 211 -10.80 0.94 -36.22
C SER A 211 -10.71 0.04 -37.47
N ALA A 212 -9.60 -0.69 -37.64
CA ALA A 212 -9.48 -1.64 -38.75
C ALA A 212 -10.48 -2.79 -38.62
N VAL A 213 -10.69 -3.33 -37.42
CA VAL A 213 -11.73 -4.36 -37.19
C VAL A 213 -13.11 -3.84 -37.54
N LEU A 214 -13.48 -2.65 -37.04
CA LEU A 214 -14.80 -2.06 -37.32
C LEU A 214 -15.03 -1.82 -38.82
N ALA A 215 -14.03 -1.27 -39.52
CA ALA A 215 -14.13 -1.01 -40.96
C ALA A 215 -14.27 -2.30 -41.78
N ASN A 216 -13.58 -3.38 -41.40
CA ASN A 216 -13.71 -4.67 -42.11
C ASN A 216 -15.04 -5.36 -41.78
N LEU A 217 -15.58 -5.18 -40.57
CA LEU A 217 -16.92 -5.66 -40.21
C LEU A 217 -18.04 -4.94 -40.98
N GLU A 218 -17.84 -3.68 -41.38
CA GLU A 218 -18.80 -2.95 -42.23
C GLU A 218 -18.88 -3.51 -43.66
N LEU A 219 -17.84 -4.22 -44.10
CA LEU A 219 -17.73 -4.84 -45.43
C LEU A 219 -17.93 -6.36 -45.40
N SER A 220 -18.20 -6.95 -44.23
CA SER A 220 -18.29 -8.39 -44.05
C SER A 220 -19.68 -8.93 -44.40
N ASP A 221 -19.70 -10.06 -45.10
CA ASP A 221 -20.92 -10.84 -45.39
C ASP A 221 -21.26 -11.85 -44.28
N ALA A 222 -20.57 -11.80 -43.14
CA ALA A 222 -20.85 -12.67 -42.00
C ALA A 222 -22.27 -12.44 -41.43
N PRO A 223 -22.84 -13.41 -40.70
CA PRO A 223 -24.16 -13.25 -40.09
C PRO A 223 -24.24 -11.96 -39.25
N ALA A 224 -25.32 -11.18 -39.42
CA ALA A 224 -25.48 -9.89 -38.75
C ALA A 224 -25.36 -9.99 -37.22
N GLU A 225 -25.84 -11.08 -36.62
CA GLU A 225 -25.68 -11.36 -35.20
C GLU A 225 -24.20 -11.50 -34.79
N ALA A 226 -23.38 -12.18 -35.60
CA ALA A 226 -21.94 -12.33 -35.35
C ALA A 226 -21.21 -10.99 -35.43
N ILE A 227 -21.55 -10.17 -36.44
CA ILE A 227 -21.03 -8.81 -36.62
C ILE A 227 -21.39 -7.95 -35.41
N GLU A 228 -22.66 -7.88 -35.04
CA GLU A 228 -23.14 -7.05 -33.92
C GLU A 228 -22.60 -7.52 -32.56
N THR A 229 -22.38 -8.82 -32.42
CA THR A 229 -21.77 -9.39 -31.21
C THR A 229 -20.37 -8.82 -30.96
N ILE A 230 -19.59 -8.55 -32.01
CA ILE A 230 -18.25 -7.95 -31.91
C ILE A 230 -18.33 -6.41 -31.92
N ARG A 231 -19.09 -5.83 -32.84
CA ARG A 231 -19.17 -4.39 -33.09
C ARG A 231 -19.93 -3.63 -32.00
N GLY A 232 -21.07 -4.16 -31.58
CA GLY A 232 -22.02 -3.48 -30.70
C GLY A 232 -21.43 -2.95 -29.39
N PRO A 233 -20.66 -3.76 -28.62
CA PRO A 233 -20.02 -3.30 -27.39
C PRO A 233 -19.08 -2.10 -27.58
N VAL A 234 -18.30 -2.10 -28.68
CA VAL A 234 -17.35 -1.04 -28.99
C VAL A 234 -18.07 0.26 -29.35
N LEU A 235 -19.11 0.19 -30.19
CA LEU A 235 -19.89 1.37 -30.57
C LEU A 235 -20.62 1.98 -29.37
N LYS A 236 -21.29 1.15 -28.55
CA LYS A 236 -21.97 1.60 -27.32
C LYS A 236 -21.00 2.26 -26.34
N ALA A 237 -19.80 1.69 -26.17
CA ALA A 237 -18.78 2.30 -25.32
C ALA A 237 -18.25 3.61 -25.91
N SER A 238 -18.04 3.68 -27.23
CA SER A 238 -17.61 4.90 -27.92
C SER A 238 -18.64 6.03 -27.79
N GLU A 239 -19.93 5.73 -27.90
CA GLU A 239 -21.01 6.72 -27.78
C GLU A 239 -21.09 7.26 -26.35
N ARG A 240 -21.07 6.37 -25.35
CA ARG A 240 -21.02 6.77 -23.94
C ARG A 240 -19.81 7.64 -23.64
N ALA A 241 -18.64 7.27 -24.16
CA ALA A 241 -17.41 8.06 -24.00
C ALA A 241 -17.50 9.43 -24.68
N GLY A 242 -18.13 9.50 -25.86
CA GLY A 242 -18.41 10.74 -26.56
C GLY A 242 -19.31 11.69 -25.78
N LYS A 243 -20.42 11.17 -25.21
CA LYS A 243 -21.36 11.96 -24.39
C LYS A 243 -20.68 12.58 -23.17
N ARG A 244 -19.77 11.85 -22.52
CA ARG A 244 -18.97 12.38 -21.38
C ARG A 244 -18.08 13.56 -21.77
N TYR A 245 -17.57 13.58 -22.99
CA TYR A 245 -16.67 14.64 -23.48
C TYR A 245 -17.42 15.80 -24.16
N GLY A 246 -18.55 15.53 -24.80
CA GLY A 246 -19.40 16.55 -25.44
C GLY A 246 -20.32 17.29 -24.47
N GLY A 247 -20.66 16.69 -23.33
CA GLY A 247 -21.47 17.34 -22.28
C GLY A 247 -20.73 18.40 -21.47
N THR A 248 -19.41 18.54 -21.63
CA THR A 248 -18.60 19.54 -20.90
C THR A 248 -18.45 20.87 -21.66
N SER A 249 -18.90 20.96 -22.92
CA SER A 249 -18.78 22.17 -23.75
C SER A 249 -20.11 22.84 -24.09
N ALA A 250 -21.18 22.54 -23.35
CA ALA A 250 -22.49 23.21 -23.47
C ALA A 250 -23.05 23.46 -22.06
N GLY A 251 -22.48 24.44 -21.38
CA GLY A 251 -22.82 24.79 -20.00
C GLY A 251 -22.16 26.07 -19.51
N GLU A 252 -22.01 27.07 -20.38
CA GLU A 252 -21.78 28.47 -19.99
C GLU A 252 -22.88 29.29 -20.67
N GLY A 253 -23.84 29.76 -19.87
CA GLY A 253 -24.94 30.60 -20.35
C GLY A 253 -26.33 30.14 -19.91
N ALA A 254 -26.56 30.04 -18.60
CA ALA A 254 -27.91 30.17 -18.06
C ALA A 254 -27.81 30.81 -16.66
N SER A 255 -27.91 32.14 -16.70
CA SER A 255 -28.44 33.06 -15.69
C SER A 255 -28.50 32.58 -14.23
N GLN A 256 -27.69 33.23 -13.39
CA GLN A 256 -28.08 33.50 -12.00
C GLN A 256 -29.33 34.38 -12.03
N GLU A 257 -30.50 33.76 -11.93
CA GLU A 257 -31.67 34.41 -11.35
C GLU A 257 -31.70 34.04 -9.87
N GLU A 258 -31.64 35.07 -9.01
CA GLU A 258 -31.89 34.97 -7.58
C GLU A 258 -33.29 34.39 -7.34
N PRO A 259 -33.45 33.40 -6.43
CA PRO A 259 -34.75 33.07 -5.88
C PRO A 259 -34.96 33.88 -4.60
N GLY A 260 -35.96 34.75 -4.65
CA GLY A 260 -36.47 35.52 -3.53
C GLY A 260 -36.97 34.67 -2.37
N GLU A 261 -37.01 35.34 -1.23
CA GLU A 261 -37.63 34.91 0.02
C GLU A 261 -39.04 34.34 -0.18
N PRO A 262 -39.40 33.28 0.57
CA PRO A 262 -40.76 33.10 1.01
C PRO A 262 -40.86 33.40 2.50
N ALA A 263 -41.70 34.38 2.82
CA ALA A 263 -42.36 34.48 4.11
C ALA A 263 -43.40 33.35 4.22
N VAL A 264 -43.33 32.52 5.27
CA VAL A 264 -44.52 31.89 5.87
C VAL A 264 -44.30 31.73 7.38
N ASP A 265 -45.25 32.33 8.08
CA ASP A 265 -45.60 32.31 9.49
C ASP A 265 -46.25 30.97 9.91
N GLY A 266 -46.10 30.59 11.18
CA GLY A 266 -47.10 29.79 11.90
C GLY A 266 -46.71 28.40 12.42
N SER A 267 -46.48 28.35 13.74
CA SER A 267 -46.94 27.34 14.73
C SER A 267 -46.42 25.88 14.63
N GLU A 268 -46.14 25.12 15.69
CA GLU A 268 -46.00 25.24 17.16
C GLU A 268 -45.58 23.83 17.67
N ASP A 269 -45.22 23.75 18.96
CA ASP A 269 -45.04 22.57 19.85
C ASP A 269 -43.65 21.89 19.86
N GLU A 270 -42.81 22.15 20.88
CA GLU A 270 -42.72 21.48 22.22
C GLU A 270 -42.25 20.00 22.10
N ASP A 271 -41.27 19.46 22.84
CA ASP A 271 -40.89 19.64 24.24
C ASP A 271 -39.49 19.02 24.53
N ALA A 272 -38.88 19.53 25.62
CA ALA A 272 -37.97 18.94 26.62
C ALA A 272 -36.58 18.34 26.31
N GLY A 273 -35.59 18.84 27.05
CA GLY A 273 -34.41 18.03 27.44
C GLY A 273 -33.19 18.80 27.95
N ALA A 274 -33.30 19.46 29.11
CA ALA A 274 -32.22 20.18 29.79
C ALA A 274 -31.06 19.30 30.28
N ALA A 275 -29.82 19.84 30.29
CA ALA A 275 -29.03 20.08 31.51
C ALA A 275 -27.54 20.32 31.19
N GLY A 276 -27.04 21.50 31.56
CA GLY A 276 -25.61 21.80 31.63
C GLY A 276 -25.40 23.14 32.34
N GLY A 277 -24.84 23.11 33.55
CA GLY A 277 -24.42 24.33 34.24
C GLY A 277 -24.26 24.21 35.75
N ASP A 278 -22.99 24.19 36.16
CA ASP A 278 -22.42 24.74 37.40
C ASP A 278 -22.46 23.99 38.74
N LEU A 279 -21.28 23.40 39.01
CA LEU A 279 -20.51 23.46 40.25
C LEU A 279 -20.51 24.87 40.89
N VAL A 280 -20.94 25.00 42.15
CA VAL A 280 -20.25 25.76 43.23
C VAL A 280 -20.73 25.18 44.58
N THR A 281 -19.76 25.06 45.51
CA THR A 281 -19.79 24.65 46.93
C THR A 281 -19.90 23.17 47.27
#